data_AF-A0A6J1WAP6-F1
#
_entry.id   AF-A0A6J1WAP6-F1
#
_cell.length_a   1.000
_cell.length_b   1.000
_cell.length_c   1.000
_cell.angle_alpha   90.00
_cell.angle_beta   90.00
_cell.angle_gamma   90.00
#
_symmetry.space_group_name_H-M   'P 1'
#
loop_
_entity.id
_entity.type
_entity.pdbx_description
1 polymer ?
#
loop_
_entity_poly.entity_id
_entity_poly.type
_entity_poly.pdbx_seq_one_letter_code
_entity_poly.pdbx_strand_id
1 'polypeptide(L)'
;MPLGMRAEDALTKLVAVWPSAALQHRLLAVSFAAAPEDDVLHSNLAGFVCITAVDMERQTLTILSPQPRPLPNTVLLLSDLQYMDNH
;
A
#
# COMPACT_ATOMS: atom_id res chain seq x y z
N MET A 1 -17.23 -3.92 21.15
CA MET A 1 -16.53 -2.63 20.93
C MET A 1 -16.67 -1.80 22.22
N PRO A 2 -15.71 -0.95 22.59
CA PRO A 2 -15.82 -0.12 23.79
C PRO A 2 -17.02 0.83 23.71
N LEU A 3 -17.54 1.26 24.87
CA LEU A 3 -18.66 2.19 24.94
C LEU A 3 -18.33 3.48 24.16
N GLY A 4 -19.21 3.85 23.22
CA GLY A 4 -19.10 5.07 22.40
C GLY A 4 -18.47 4.89 21.02
N MET A 5 -17.89 3.73 20.71
CA MET A 5 -17.33 3.45 19.38
C MET A 5 -18.42 2.93 18.44
N ARG A 6 -18.59 3.58 17.29
CA ARG A 6 -19.52 3.10 16.26
C ARG A 6 -18.77 2.17 15.30
N ALA A 7 -19.49 1.22 14.69
CA ALA A 7 -18.86 0.29 13.75
C ALA A 7 -18.26 1.00 12.52
N GLU A 8 -18.89 2.09 12.09
CA GLU A 8 -18.44 2.98 11.01
C GLU A 8 -17.06 3.60 11.27
N ASP A 9 -16.73 3.91 12.53
CA ASP A 9 -15.41 4.47 12.91
C ASP A 9 -14.26 3.46 12.68
N ALA A 10 -14.57 2.17 12.57
CA ALA A 10 -13.57 1.14 12.31
C ALA A 10 -13.25 0.96 10.81
N LEU A 11 -14.12 1.41 9.90
CA LEU A 11 -13.97 1.17 8.45
C LEU A 11 -12.86 2.02 7.81
N THR A 12 -12.57 3.18 8.39
CA THR A 12 -11.56 4.12 7.89
C THR A 12 -10.26 4.06 8.69
N LYS A 13 -10.15 3.13 9.63
CA LYS A 13 -8.94 3.01 10.44
C LYS A 13 -7.77 2.52 9.58
N LEU A 14 -6.68 3.28 9.55
CA LEU A 14 -5.42 2.83 8.94
C LEU A 14 -4.84 1.66 9.74
N VAL A 15 -4.40 0.62 9.03
CA VAL A 15 -3.78 -0.57 9.60
C VAL A 15 -2.46 -0.83 8.90
N ALA A 16 -1.39 -0.99 9.69
CA ALA A 16 -0.09 -1.38 9.16
C ALA A 16 -0.16 -2.78 8.56
N VAL A 17 0.30 -2.92 7.32
CA VAL A 17 0.39 -4.20 6.63
C VAL A 17 1.82 -4.69 6.69
N TRP A 18 2.03 -5.85 7.31
CA TRP A 18 3.34 -6.50 7.33
C TRP A 18 3.62 -7.18 5.98
N PRO A 19 4.86 -7.09 5.45
CA PRO A 19 5.25 -7.81 4.24
C PRO A 19 4.97 -9.30 4.34
N SER A 20 4.36 -9.87 3.30
CA SER A 20 4.09 -11.30 3.19
C SER A 20 3.97 -11.71 1.73
N ALA A 21 4.07 -13.02 1.46
CA ALA A 21 3.90 -13.57 0.11
C ALA A 21 2.54 -13.21 -0.52
N ALA A 22 1.51 -12.92 0.30
CA ALA A 22 0.18 -12.52 -0.16
C ALA A 22 0.14 -11.13 -0.82
N LEU A 23 1.22 -10.34 -0.71
CA LEU A 23 1.36 -9.05 -1.38
C LEU A 23 1.74 -9.19 -2.87
N GLN A 24 2.18 -10.37 -3.31
CA GLN A 24 2.54 -10.56 -4.71
C GLN A 24 1.32 -10.29 -5.61
N HIS A 25 1.56 -9.59 -6.72
CA HIS A 25 0.56 -9.16 -7.70
C HIS A 25 -0.44 -8.11 -7.20
N ARG A 26 -0.29 -7.58 -5.97
CA ARG A 26 -1.14 -6.49 -5.48
C ARG A 26 -0.73 -5.15 -6.07
N LEU A 27 -1.72 -4.30 -6.32
CA LEU A 27 -1.51 -2.88 -6.57
C LEU A 27 -1.37 -2.11 -5.26
N LEU A 28 -0.38 -1.23 -5.21
CA LEU A 28 -0.21 -0.25 -4.15
C LEU A 28 -0.45 1.14 -4.71
N ALA A 29 -1.27 1.93 -4.02
CA ALA A 29 -1.40 3.35 -4.31
C ALA A 29 -0.26 4.12 -3.66
N VAL A 30 0.35 5.04 -4.41
CA VAL A 30 1.42 5.92 -3.94
C VAL A 30 0.76 7.21 -3.46
N SER A 31 0.67 7.43 -2.15
CA SER A 31 0.07 8.65 -1.58
C SER A 31 1.03 9.84 -1.68
N PHE A 32 0.51 11.06 -1.53
CA PHE A 32 1.33 12.25 -1.21
C PHE A 32 1.60 12.41 0.29
N ALA A 33 0.98 11.61 1.17
CA ALA A 33 1.23 11.63 2.60
C ALA A 33 2.60 11.02 2.95
N ALA A 34 3.43 11.78 3.68
CA ALA A 34 4.81 11.38 3.98
C ALA A 34 4.89 10.36 5.12
N ALA A 35 3.92 10.39 6.05
CA ALA A 35 3.87 9.50 7.20
C ALA A 35 2.43 9.03 7.52
N PRO A 36 2.24 7.90 8.23
CA PRO A 36 0.91 7.40 8.62
C PRO A 36 0.12 8.35 9.54
N GLU A 37 0.81 9.26 10.22
CA GLU A 37 0.23 10.27 11.10
C GLU A 37 -0.35 11.47 10.33
N ASP A 38 -0.02 11.61 9.05
CA ASP A 38 -0.60 12.63 8.17
C ASP A 38 -2.05 12.28 7.80
N ASP A 39 -2.74 13.19 7.10
CA ASP A 39 -4.10 12.96 6.60
C ASP A 39 -4.13 12.04 5.36
N VAL A 40 -3.71 10.79 5.54
CA VAL A 40 -3.51 9.80 4.47
C VAL A 40 -4.79 9.54 3.67
N LEU A 41 -5.95 9.50 4.34
CA LEU A 41 -7.23 9.16 3.71
C LEU A 41 -7.76 10.26 2.79
N HIS A 42 -7.41 11.52 3.06
CA HIS A 42 -7.83 12.66 2.23
C HIS A 42 -6.70 13.19 1.33
N SER A 43 -5.49 12.62 1.45
CA SER A 43 -4.36 12.95 0.58
C SER A 43 -4.56 12.37 -0.82
N ASN A 44 -4.22 13.16 -1.84
CA ASN A 44 -4.22 12.69 -3.22
C ASN A 44 -3.17 11.59 -3.44
N LEU A 45 -3.34 10.87 -4.54
CA LEU A 45 -2.40 9.85 -4.99
C LEU A 45 -1.52 10.39 -6.11
N ALA A 46 -0.22 10.08 -6.05
CA ALA A 46 0.73 10.33 -7.13
C ALA A 46 0.63 9.29 -8.26
N GLY A 47 0.09 8.10 -7.96
CA GLY A 47 -0.08 7.02 -8.92
C GLY A 47 -0.19 5.65 -8.26
N PHE A 48 0.10 4.61 -9.04
CA PHE A 48 0.04 3.21 -8.60
C PHE A 48 1.29 2.46 -9.03
N VAL A 49 1.65 1.44 -8.25
CA VAL A 49 2.69 0.49 -8.56
C VAL A 49 2.21 -0.94 -8.32
N CYS A 50 2.79 -1.91 -9.01
CA CYS A 50 2.43 -3.33 -8.84
C CYS A 50 3.59 -4.11 -8.23
N ILE A 51 3.33 -4.92 -7.21
CA ILE A 51 4.32 -5.86 -6.69
C ILE A 51 4.40 -7.05 -7.64
N THR A 52 5.54 -7.28 -8.27
CA THR A 52 5.74 -8.40 -9.21
C THR A 52 6.39 -9.61 -8.55
N ALA A 53 7.18 -9.41 -7.49
CA ALA A 53 7.77 -10.48 -6.71
C ALA A 53 7.98 -10.08 -5.24
N VAL A 54 7.87 -11.05 -4.34
CA VAL A 54 8.13 -10.89 -2.90
C VAL A 54 9.24 -11.87 -2.51
N ASP A 55 10.36 -11.35 -2.04
CA ASP A 55 11.44 -12.15 -1.46
C ASP A 55 11.45 -11.95 0.06
N MET A 56 10.94 -12.95 0.78
CA MET A 56 10.84 -12.93 2.24
C MET A 56 12.17 -13.20 2.94
N GLU A 57 13.12 -13.87 2.28
CA GLU A 57 14.46 -14.14 2.84
C GLU A 57 15.32 -12.88 2.79
N ARG A 58 15.33 -12.19 1.65
CA ARG A 58 16.05 -10.93 1.46
C ARG A 58 15.31 -9.71 2.01
N GLN A 59 14.04 -9.89 2.40
CA GLN A 59 13.14 -8.82 2.82
C GLN A 59 13.02 -7.71 1.77
N THR A 60 12.83 -8.11 0.50
CA THR A 60 12.71 -7.18 -0.62
C THR A 60 11.44 -7.41 -1.44
N LEU A 61 10.92 -6.32 -2.00
CA LEU A 61 9.80 -6.34 -2.95
C LEU A 61 10.33 -5.90 -4.33
N THR A 62 9.96 -6.63 -5.38
CA THR A 62 10.16 -6.18 -6.76
C THR A 62 8.89 -5.49 -7.22
N ILE A 63 9.03 -4.27 -7.75
CA ILE A 63 7.92 -3.39 -8.06
C ILE A 63 7.99 -2.96 -9.53
N LEU A 64 6.88 -3.11 -10.25
CA LEU A 64 6.64 -2.47 -11.53
C LEU A 64 6.18 -1.03 -11.27
N SER A 65 6.95 -0.05 -11.76
CA SER A 65 6.72 1.38 -11.56
C SER A 65 6.69 2.12 -12.90
N PRO A 66 5.75 3.06 -13.11
CA PRO A 66 5.72 3.89 -14.32
C PRO A 66 6.86 4.92 -14.36
N GLN A 67 7.45 5.25 -13.20
CA GLN A 67 8.58 6.17 -13.08
C GLN A 67 9.88 5.43 -12.74
N PRO A 68 11.03 5.93 -13.21
CA PRO A 68 12.34 5.40 -12.81
C PRO A 68 12.60 5.64 -11.32
N ARG A 69 13.55 4.87 -10.76
CA ARG A 69 13.97 4.96 -9.35
C ARG A 69 14.56 6.34 -9.00
N PRO A 70 14.47 6.77 -7.73
CA PRO A 70 13.87 6.06 -6.59
C PRO A 70 12.35 6.23 -6.50
N LEU A 71 11.68 5.28 -5.85
CA LEU A 71 10.28 5.46 -5.45
C LEU A 71 10.22 6.56 -4.37
N PRO A 72 9.20 7.44 -4.35
CA PRO A 72 9.04 8.45 -3.32
C PRO A 72 9.02 7.82 -1.92
N ASN A 73 9.63 8.49 -0.94
CA ASN A 73 9.50 8.09 0.47
C ASN A 73 8.15 8.57 1.00
N THR A 74 7.14 7.71 0.89
CA THR A 74 5.73 8.04 1.13
C THR A 74 4.96 6.82 1.67
N VAL A 75 3.75 7.04 2.15
CA VAL A 75 2.83 5.96 2.53
C VAL A 75 2.30 5.26 1.27
N LEU A 76 2.44 3.92 1.25
CA LEU A 76 1.84 3.06 0.23
C LEU A 76 0.56 2.42 0.79
N LEU A 77 -0.54 2.54 0.06
CA LEU A 77 -1.83 1.96 0.44
C LEU A 77 -2.10 0.69 -0.34
N LEU A 78 -2.38 -0.40 0.38
CA LEU A 78 -2.73 -1.69 -0.22
C LEU A 78 -4.10 -1.62 -0.88
N SER A 79 -4.20 -2.08 -2.13
CA SER A 79 -5.46 -2.32 -2.83
C SER A 79 -5.80 -3.80 -2.85
N ASP A 80 -7.10 -4.11 -2.88
CA ASP A 80 -7.58 -5.47 -3.16
C ASP A 80 -7.41 -5.88 -4.63
N LEU A 81 -7.09 -4.94 -5.51
CA LEU A 81 -6.84 -5.21 -6.93
C LEU A 81 -5.55 -5.99 -7.13
N GLN A 82 -5.62 -6.97 -8.03
CA GLN A 82 -4.50 -7.79 -8.45
C GLN A 82 -4.21 -7.59 -9.93
N TYR A 83 -2.94 -7.53 -10.27
CA TYR A 83 -2.45 -7.49 -11.64
C TYR A 83 -1.33 -8.52 -11.82
N MET A 84 -1.56 -9.46 -12.72
CA MET A 84 -0.56 -10.42 -13.18
C MET A 84 -0.22 -10.07 -14.61
N ASP A 85 1.05 -9.74 -14.83
CA ASP A 85 1.53 -9.49 -16.17
C ASP A 85 1.68 -10.83 -16.90
N ASN A 86 0.90 -11.02 -17.97
CA ASN A 86 0.94 -12.22 -18.80
C ASN A 86 1.87 -11.96 -20.00
N HIS A 87 3.17 -12.11 -19.78
CA HIS A 87 4.16 -12.21 -20.84
C HIS A 87 4.86 -13.58 -20.79
#